data_AF-A0A0S2ZRN8-F1
#
_entry.id   AF-A0A0S2ZRN8-F1
#
_cell.length_a   1.000
_cell.length_b   1.000
_cell.length_c   1.000
_cell.angle_alpha   90.00
_cell.angle_beta   90.00
_cell.angle_gamma   90.00
#
_symmetry.space_group_name_H-M   'P 1'
#
loop_
_entity.id
_entity.type
_entity.pdbx_description
1 polymer ?
#
loop_
_entity_poly.entity_id
_entity_poly.type
_entity_poly.pdbx_seq_one_letter_code
_entity_poly.pdbx_strand_id
1 'polypeptide(L)' 'MENVVILRLDETEKAIIKNCANSKGLTMSEFMKKVVLDYIEDEYDLKVYREYLKEKENGTLKTYSHKEVWGE' A
#
# COMPACT_ATOMS: atom_id res chain seq x y z
N MET A 1 -7.98 4.91 -21.53
CA MET A 1 -9.37 4.98 -21.03
C MET A 1 -9.28 5.71 -19.69
N GLU A 2 -9.89 6.88 -19.58
CA GLU A 2 -9.89 7.65 -18.34
C GLU A 2 -11.08 7.19 -17.49
N ASN A 3 -10.82 6.90 -16.21
CA ASN A 3 -11.85 6.50 -15.25
C ASN A 3 -12.04 7.63 -14.23
N VAL A 4 -13.28 8.01 -13.94
CA VAL A 4 -13.63 9.03 -12.96
C VAL A 4 -14.25 8.37 -11.75
N VAL A 5 -13.81 8.78 -10.56
CA VAL A 5 -14.39 8.37 -9.28
C VAL A 5 -15.06 9.57 -8.64
N ILE A 6 -16.32 9.42 -8.23
CA ILE A 6 -17.09 10.46 -7.53
C ILE A 6 -17.22 10.03 -6.07
N LEU A 7 -16.69 10.85 -5.16
CA LEU A 7 -16.82 10.67 -3.72
C LEU A 7 -17.70 11.80 -3.16
N ARG A 8 -18.68 11.44 -2.34
CA ARG A 8 -19.46 12.43 -1.58
C ARG A 8 -18.73 12.72 -0.28
N LEU A 9 -18.51 14.00 -0.02
CA LEU A 9 -17.88 14.50 1.18
C LEU A 9 -18.74 15.62 1.75
N ASP A 10 -18.82 15.71 3.06
CA ASP A 10 -19.28 16.94 3.69
C ASP A 10 -18.20 18.04 3.62
N GLU A 11 -18.58 19.27 3.98
CA GLU A 11 -17.66 20.42 3.89
C GLU A 11 -16.47 20.30 4.86
N THR A 12 -16.64 19.62 5.99
CA THR A 12 -15.57 19.40 6.99
C THR A 12 -14.58 18.38 6.45
N GLU A 13 -15.04 17.23 5.98
CA GLU A 13 -14.21 16.19 5.37
C GLU A 13 -13.40 16.74 4.20
N LYS A 14 -14.07 17.48 3.29
CA LYS A 14 -13.44 18.12 2.15
C LYS A 14 -12.36 19.12 2.58
N ALA A 15 -12.62 19.95 3.59
CA ALA A 15 -11.65 20.91 4.10
C ALA A 15 -10.42 20.22 4.69
N ILE A 16 -10.63 19.18 5.51
CA ILE A 16 -9.53 18.41 6.13
C ILE A 16 -8.67 17.75 5.06
N ILE A 17 -9.27 17.02 4.13
CA ILE A 17 -8.55 16.28 3.09
C ILE A 17 -7.79 17.26 2.19
N LYS A 18 -8.43 18.35 1.76
CA LYS A 18 -7.79 19.37 0.91
C LYS A 18 -6.61 20.03 1.61
N ASN A 19 -6.75 20.39 2.89
CA ASN A 19 -5.65 21.01 3.65
C ASN A 19 -4.48 20.04 3.84
N CYS A 20 -4.75 18.75 4.05
CA CYS A 20 -3.72 17.72 4.14
C CYS A 20 -2.99 17.48 2.81
N ALA A 21 -3.73 17.47 1.69
CA ALA A 21 -3.14 17.37 0.36
C ALA A 21 -2.24 18.59 0.08
N ASN A 22 -2.74 19.80 0.34
CA ASN A 22 -2.00 21.05 0.14
C ASN A 22 -0.74 21.12 0.98
N SER A 23 -0.76 20.69 2.25
CA SER A 23 0.43 20.69 3.12
C SER A 23 1.54 19.75 2.63
N LYS A 24 1.19 18.79 1.78
CA LYS A 24 2.10 17.86 1.10
C LYS A 24 2.46 18.31 -0.33
N GLY A 25 1.97 19.46 -0.79
CA GLY A 25 2.18 19.95 -2.14
C GLY A 25 1.48 19.11 -3.22
N LEU A 26 0.42 18.38 -2.86
CA LEU A 26 -0.34 17.50 -3.75
C LEU A 26 -1.73 18.08 -4.03
N THR A 27 -2.27 17.77 -5.20
CA THR A 27 -3.71 17.96 -5.44
C THR A 27 -4.52 16.95 -4.61
N MET A 28 -5.80 17.26 -4.37
CA MET A 28 -6.68 16.37 -3.62
C MET A 28 -6.81 14.99 -4.28
N SER A 29 -6.88 14.93 -5.61
CA SER A 29 -6.98 13.67 -6.35
C SER A 29 -5.71 12.83 -6.26
N GLU A 30 -4.53 13.45 -6.35
CA GLU A 30 -3.24 12.74 -6.18
C GLU A 30 -3.10 12.20 -4.76
N PHE A 31 -3.45 13.01 -3.76
CA PHE A 31 -3.41 12.59 -2.37
C PHE A 31 -4.37 11.41 -2.11
N MET A 32 -5.61 11.50 -2.57
CA MET A 32 -6.58 10.41 -2.41
C MET A 32 -6.13 9.13 -3.12
N LYS A 33 -5.59 9.23 -4.34
CA LYS A 33 -5.07 8.07 -5.08
C LYS A 33 -3.92 7.41 -4.31
N LYS A 34 -3.01 8.22 -3.76
CA LYS A 34 -1.90 7.72 -2.96
C LYS A 34 -2.39 6.99 -1.71
N VAL A 35 -3.25 7.63 -0.91
CA VAL A 35 -3.78 7.03 0.33
C VAL A 35 -4.50 5.70 0.07
N VAL A 36 -5.29 5.62 -1.01
CA VAL A 36 -5.99 4.37 -1.35
C VAL A 36 -5.02 3.27 -1.78
N LEU A 37 -3.98 3.60 -2.55
CA LEU A 37 -2.96 2.63 -2.95
C LEU A 37 -2.14 2.17 -1.76
N ASP A 38 -1.68 3.09 -0.91
CA ASP A 38 -0.93 2.79 0.32
C ASP A 38 -1.75 1.84 1.22
N TYR A 39 -3.06 2.07 1.37
CA TYR A 39 -3.95 1.18 2.14
C TYR A 39 -4.05 -0.24 1.55
N ILE A 40 -4.14 -0.36 0.21
CA ILE A 40 -4.20 -1.65 -0.47
C ILE A 40 -2.85 -2.38 -0.34
N GLU A 41 -1.74 -1.65 -0.45
CA GLU A 41 -0.39 -2.18 -0.28
C GLU A 41 -0.19 -2.73 1.15
N ASP A 42 -0.61 -2.00 2.19
CA ASP A 42 -0.53 -2.46 3.59
C ASP A 42 -1.31 -3.78 3.81
N GLU A 43 -2.51 -3.91 3.24
CA GLU A 43 -3.30 -5.14 3.32
C GLU A 43 -2.61 -6.32 2.61
N TYR A 44 -2.01 -6.04 1.45
CA TYR A 44 -1.29 -7.05 0.68
C TYR A 44 0.00 -7.49 1.37
N ASP A 45 0.80 -6.54 1.86
CA ASP A 45 2.03 -6.80 2.59
C ASP A 45 1.76 -7.62 3.86
N LEU A 46 0.68 -7.29 4.59
CA LEU A 46 0.27 -8.05 5.75
C LEU A 46 -0.14 -9.49 5.40
N LYS A 47 -0.80 -9.69 4.26
CA LYS A 47 -1.14 -11.03 3.76
C LYS A 47 0.13 -11.83 3.46
N VAL A 48 1.06 -11.27 2.68
CA VAL A 48 2.34 -11.92 2.33
C VAL A 48 3.13 -12.27 3.58
N TYR A 49 3.19 -11.36 4.55
CA TYR A 49 3.86 -11.60 5.82
C TYR A 49 3.24 -12.78 6.60
N ARG A 50 1.91 -12.88 6.66
CA ARG A 50 1.22 -14.00 7.32
C ARG A 50 1.47 -15.32 6.60
N GLU A 51 1.50 -15.32 5.28
CA GLU A 51 1.83 -16.51 4.48
C GLU A 51 3.25 -16.98 4.77
N TYR A 52 4.22 -16.07 4.77
CA TYR A 52 5.61 -16.36 5.17
C TYR A 52 5.71 -16.99 6.57
N LEU A 53 5.02 -16.42 7.57
CA LEU A 53 5.03 -16.97 8.93
C LEU A 53 4.43 -18.38 8.98
N LYS A 54 3.35 -18.63 8.25
CA LYS A 54 2.71 -19.95 8.17
C LYS A 54 3.64 -20.98 7.52
N GLU A 55 4.32 -20.63 6.43
CA GLU A 55 5.29 -21.53 5.80
C GLU A 55 6.48 -21.82 6.72
N LYS A 56 6.94 -20.81 7.46
CA LYS A 56 8.01 -20.96 8.44
C LYS A 56 7.61 -21.89 9.58
N GLU A 57 6.42 -21.72 10.15
CA GLU A 57 5.88 -22.56 11.23
C GLU A 57 5.68 -24.00 10.76
N ASN A 58 5.18 -24.20 9.54
CA ASN A 58 4.99 -25.53 8.96
C ASN A 58 6.29 -26.19 8.50
N GLY A 59 7.43 -25.49 8.55
CA GLY A 59 8.72 -25.97 8.04
C GLY A 59 8.76 -26.13 6.51
N THR A 60 7.85 -25.50 5.77
CA THR A 60 7.77 -25.56 4.30
C THR A 60 8.45 -24.38 3.62
N LEU A 61 8.85 -23.35 4.38
CA LEU A 61 9.53 -22.18 3.87
C LEU A 61 10.87 -22.57 3.21
N LYS A 62 11.01 -22.27 1.91
CA LYS A 62 12.28 -22.42 1.20
C LYS A 62 13.14 -21.17 1.41
N THR A 63 14.37 -21.37 1.85
CA THR A 63 15.38 -20.32 1.97
C THR A 63 16.61 -20.71 1.15
N TYR A 64 17.36 -19.72 0.70
CA TYR A 64 18.63 -19.91 0.02
C TYR A 64 19.70 -19.08 0.73
N SER A 65 20.86 -19.65 0.94
CA SER A 65 22.04 -18.95 1.40
C SER A 65 22.67 -18.13 0.28
N HIS A 66 23.45 -17.12 0.64
CA HIS A 66 24.18 -16.30 -0.32
C HIS A 66 25.04 -17.14 -1.28
N LYS A 67 25.73 -18.17 -0.75
CA LYS A 67 26.58 -19.07 -1.55
C LYS A 67 25.79 -19.88 -2.58
N GLU A 68 24.53 -20.21 -2.31
CA GLU A 68 23.70 -20.99 -3.25
C GLU A 68 23.20 -20.17 -4.43
N VAL A 69 23.11 -18.85 -4.27
CA VAL A 69 22.57 -17.94 -5.29
C VAL A 69 23.64 -17.08 -5.97
N TRP A 70 24.80 -16.90 -5.35
CA TRP A 70 25.90 -16.13 -5.92
C TRP A 70 26.67 -16.99 -6.94
N GLY A 71 26.59 -16.59 -8.21
CA GLY A 71 27.13 -17.34 -9.36
C GLY A 71 28.52 -16.90 -9.83
N GLU A 72 29.33 -16.30 -8.95
CA GLU A 72 30.74 -16.00 -9.22
C GLU A 72 31.68 -17.12 -8.72
#